data_AF-A0A7W1FE37-F1
#
_entry.id   AF-A0A7W1FE37-F1
#
_cell.length_a   1.000
_cell.length_b   1.000
_cell.length_c   1.000
_cell.angle_alpha   90.00
_cell.angle_beta   90.00
_cell.angle_gamma   90.00
#
_symmetry.space_group_name_H-M   'P 1'
#
loop_
_entity.id
_entity.type
_entity.pdbx_description
1 polymer ?
#
loop_
_entity_poly.entity_id
_entity_poly.type
_entity_poly.pdbx_seq_one_letter_code
_entity_poly.pdbx_strand_id
1 'polypeptide(L)'
;AFVFTFCIRLADALRRVEILSYRGAEERLGMLLLHLASTRERRIIKERTGQVELLVTHDDLARMAAMSRQHVTITLGRLRQAGIVNYKRGHPLTLQPDALTDYLTNKSFKR
;
A
#
# COMPACT_ATOMS: atom_id res chain seq x y z
N ALA A 1 -21.18 20.95 -3.35
CA ALA A 1 -20.74 19.93 -2.37
C ALA A 1 -20.96 18.50 -2.87
N PHE A 2 -22.18 18.09 -3.24
CA PHE A 2 -22.51 16.72 -3.66
C PHE A 2 -21.69 16.16 -4.82
N VAL A 3 -21.47 16.94 -5.90
CA VAL A 3 -20.68 16.50 -7.06
C VAL A 3 -19.24 16.19 -6.66
N PHE A 4 -18.66 16.98 -5.77
CA PHE A 4 -17.28 16.79 -5.30
C PHE A 4 -17.15 15.52 -4.46
N THR A 5 -18.09 15.30 -3.53
CA THR A 5 -18.17 14.07 -2.73
C THR A 5 -18.37 12.84 -3.63
N PHE A 6 -19.23 12.94 -4.65
CA PHE A 6 -19.46 11.87 -5.60
C PHE A 6 -18.20 11.54 -6.40
N CYS A 7 -17.48 12.53 -6.91
CA CYS A 7 -16.22 12.33 -7.62
C CYS A 7 -15.16 11.66 -6.75
N ILE A 8 -15.06 12.03 -5.47
CA ILE A 8 -14.12 11.39 -4.53
C ILE A 8 -14.50 9.91 -4.33
N ARG A 9 -15.78 9.63 -4.08
CA ARG A 9 -16.27 8.24 -3.88
C ARG A 9 -16.12 7.39 -5.14
N LEU A 10 -16.37 7.97 -6.32
CA LEU A 10 -16.21 7.32 -7.61
C LEU A 10 -14.73 7.03 -7.91
N ALA A 11 -13.85 7.99 -7.66
CA ALA A 11 -12.40 7.79 -7.79
C ALA A 11 -11.90 6.70 -6.84
N ASP A 12 -12.42 6.65 -5.61
CA ASP A 12 -12.07 5.62 -4.64
C ASP A 12 -12.57 4.22 -5.07
N ALA A 13 -13.77 4.15 -5.65
CA ALA A 13 -14.32 2.91 -6.20
C ALA A 13 -13.55 2.43 -7.44
N LEU A 14 -13.24 3.33 -8.38
CA LEU A 14 -12.44 3.02 -9.57
C LEU A 14 -11.03 2.54 -9.18
N ARG A 15 -10.42 3.16 -8.15
CA ARG A 15 -9.11 2.74 -7.63
C ARG A 15 -9.16 1.35 -6.99
N ARG A 16 -10.26 0.98 -6.32
CA ARG A 16 -10.47 -0.38 -5.80
C ARG A 16 -10.61 -1.41 -6.92
N VAL A 17 -11.32 -1.06 -8.00
CA VAL A 17 -11.44 -1.91 -9.20
C VAL A 17 -10.09 -2.06 -9.89
N GLU A 18 -9.31 -0.99 -10.00
CA GLU A 18 -7.95 -1.00 -10.54
C GLU A 18 -7.02 -1.89 -9.70
N ILE A 19 -7.06 -1.73 -8.36
CA ILE A 19 -6.38 -2.64 -7.43
C ILE A 19 -6.80 -4.09 -7.75
N LEU A 20 -8.09 -4.40 -7.83
CA LEU A 20 -8.58 -5.75 -8.15
C LEU A 20 -8.17 -6.27 -9.53
N SER A 21 -7.96 -5.38 -10.51
CA SER A 21 -7.55 -5.70 -11.89
C SER A 21 -6.10 -6.19 -11.99
N TYR A 22 -5.24 -5.85 -11.02
CA TYR A 22 -3.87 -6.37 -11.00
C TYR A 22 -3.84 -7.88 -10.74
N ARG A 23 -3.21 -8.59 -11.69
CA ARG A 23 -3.12 -10.06 -11.72
C ARG A 23 -2.33 -10.66 -10.54
N GLY A 24 -1.55 -9.86 -9.79
CA GLY A 24 -0.80 -10.29 -8.62
C GLY A 24 -1.25 -9.67 -7.29
N ALA A 25 -1.48 -10.50 -6.27
CA ALA A 25 -1.77 -10.08 -4.89
C ALA A 25 -0.71 -9.12 -4.29
N GLU A 26 0.52 -9.21 -4.77
CA GLU A 26 1.63 -8.35 -4.35
C GLU A 26 1.59 -6.95 -4.97
N GLU A 27 1.21 -6.85 -6.25
CA GLU A 27 1.01 -5.56 -6.94
C GLU A 27 -0.16 -4.80 -6.29
N ARG A 28 -1.26 -5.50 -5.96
CA ARG A 28 -2.40 -4.91 -5.23
C ARG A 28 -2.01 -4.29 -3.91
N LEU A 29 -1.27 -5.04 -3.09
CA LEU A 29 -0.82 -4.56 -1.80
C LEU A 29 0.19 -3.42 -1.95
N GLY A 30 1.11 -3.52 -2.92
CA GLY A 30 2.07 -2.46 -3.22
C GLY A 30 1.40 -1.14 -3.61
N MET A 31 0.45 -1.18 -4.54
CA MET A 31 -0.31 0.02 -4.95
C MET A 31 -1.12 0.62 -3.79
N LEU A 32 -1.73 -0.23 -2.95
CA LEU A 32 -2.41 0.23 -1.75
C LEU A 32 -1.45 0.95 -0.79
N LEU A 33 -0.26 0.39 -0.55
CA LEU A 33 0.75 1.00 0.33
C LEU A 33 1.23 2.35 -0.21
N LEU A 34 1.45 2.48 -1.52
CA LEU A 34 1.79 3.76 -2.15
C LEU A 34 0.67 4.79 -2.02
N HIS A 35 -0.59 4.36 -2.20
CA HIS A 35 -1.75 5.22 -2.02
C HIS A 35 -1.89 5.72 -0.58
N LEU A 36 -1.68 4.84 0.40
CA LEU A 36 -1.68 5.21 1.81
C LEU A 36 -0.53 6.17 2.15
N ALA A 37 0.62 6.02 1.48
CA ALA A 37 1.78 6.89 1.67
C ALA A 37 1.62 8.29 1.07
N SER A 38 0.78 8.44 0.04
CA SER A 38 0.42 9.74 -0.54
C SER A 38 -0.76 10.41 0.18
N THR A 39 -1.49 9.68 1.02
CA THR A 39 -2.63 10.20 1.77
C THR A 39 -2.19 10.83 3.11
N ARG A 40 -2.38 12.15 3.27
CA ARG A 40 -1.97 12.92 4.46
C ARG A 40 -2.57 12.42 5.78
N GLU A 41 -3.78 11.85 5.75
CA GLU A 41 -4.50 11.45 6.97
C GLU A 41 -3.91 10.23 7.69
N ARG A 42 -3.07 9.43 7.01
CA ARG A 42 -2.53 8.16 7.54
C ARG A 42 -1.02 8.08 7.62
N ARG A 43 -0.33 9.21 7.38
CA ARG A 43 1.13 9.27 7.32
C ARG A 43 1.70 10.11 8.46
N ILE A 44 2.71 9.55 9.13
CA ILE A 44 3.71 10.33 9.88
C ILE A 44 4.93 10.44 8.96
N ILE A 45 5.25 11.65 8.50
CA ILE A 45 6.39 11.90 7.61
C ILE A 45 7.66 11.93 8.45
N LYS A 46 8.62 11.05 8.17
CA LYS A 46 10.00 11.21 8.65
C LYS A 46 10.80 11.90 7.55
N GLU A 47 10.81 13.23 7.58
CA GLU A 47 11.36 14.10 6.53
C GLU A 47 12.84 13.82 6.21
N ARG A 48 13.60 13.22 7.14
CA ARG A 48 15.05 13.01 6.98
C ARG A 48 15.45 11.78 6.16
N THR A 49 14.55 10.83 5.88
CA THR A 49 14.94 9.54 5.26
C THR A 49 14.07 9.14 4.06
N GLY A 50 13.12 9.98 3.63
CA GLY A 50 12.13 9.59 2.60
C GLY A 50 11.17 8.49 3.05
N GLN A 51 11.26 8.04 4.30
CA GLN A 51 10.43 7.00 4.87
C GLN A 51 9.06 7.52 5.32
N VAL A 52 8.11 6.61 5.30
CA VAL A 52 6.70 6.85 5.64
C VAL A 52 6.28 5.88 6.71
N GLU A 53 5.66 6.38 7.77
CA GLU A 53 5.00 5.52 8.75
C GLU A 53 3.49 5.52 8.51
N LEU A 54 2.93 4.32 8.36
CA LEU A 54 1.52 4.06 8.13
C LEU A 54 0.89 3.42 9.37
N LEU A 55 -0.16 4.06 9.89
CA LEU A 55 -0.99 3.53 10.97
C LEU A 55 -2.05 2.58 10.41
N VAL A 56 -1.64 1.37 10.04
CA VAL A 56 -2.49 0.33 9.47
C VAL A 56 -2.13 -1.05 10.01
N THR A 57 -3.15 -1.86 10.28
CA THR A 57 -2.97 -3.26 10.68
C THR A 57 -2.96 -4.18 9.45
N HIS A 58 -2.51 -5.43 9.61
CA HIS A 58 -2.61 -6.43 8.54
C HIS A 58 -4.06 -6.71 8.14
N ASP A 59 -5.01 -6.59 9.08
CA ASP A 59 -6.43 -6.77 8.79
C ASP A 59 -7.03 -5.58 8.04
N ASP A 60 -6.57 -4.36 8.32
CA ASP A 60 -6.93 -3.19 7.52
C ASP A 60 -6.46 -3.36 6.07
N LEU A 61 -5.19 -3.74 5.90
CA LEU A 61 -4.61 -3.99 4.58
C LEU A 61 -5.33 -5.12 3.84
N ALA A 62 -5.70 -6.19 4.55
CA ALA A 62 -6.45 -7.31 3.99
C ALA A 62 -7.81 -6.86 3.44
N ARG A 63 -8.58 -6.10 4.23
CA ARG A 63 -9.87 -5.56 3.79
C ARG A 63 -9.72 -4.59 2.62
N MET A 64 -8.74 -3.69 2.66
CA MET A 64 -8.55 -2.66 1.63
C MET A 64 -8.01 -3.25 0.31
N ALA A 65 -7.15 -4.27 0.37
CA ALA A 65 -6.57 -4.91 -0.81
C ALA A 65 -7.42 -6.10 -1.34
N ALA A 66 -8.57 -6.38 -0.71
CA ALA A 66 -9.39 -7.56 -0.97
C ALA A 66 -8.55 -8.85 -0.93
N MET A 67 -7.83 -9.04 0.17
CA MET A 67 -6.92 -10.17 0.42
C MET A 67 -7.25 -10.81 1.77
N SER A 68 -6.79 -12.05 1.97
CA SER A 68 -6.76 -12.63 3.31
C SER A 68 -5.62 -12.03 4.13
N ARG A 69 -5.78 -11.96 5.45
CA ARG A 69 -4.73 -11.54 6.40
C ARG A 69 -3.45 -12.37 6.26
N GLN A 70 -3.59 -13.66 5.97
CA GLN A 70 -2.47 -14.56 5.73
C GLN A 70 -1.70 -14.15 4.47
N HIS A 71 -2.39 -13.88 3.36
CA HIS A 71 -1.73 -13.41 2.15
C HIS A 71 -1.06 -12.05 2.35
N VAL A 72 -1.69 -11.11 3.06
CA VAL A 72 -1.03 -9.83 3.41
C VAL A 72 0.26 -10.07 4.18
N THR A 73 0.23 -10.97 5.16
CA THR A 73 1.41 -11.27 5.99
C THR A 73 2.55 -11.87 5.15
N ILE A 74 2.26 -12.80 4.24
CA ILE A 74 3.25 -13.38 3.32
C ILE A 74 3.84 -12.28 2.42
N THR A 75 2.98 -11.46 1.82
CA THR A 75 3.41 -10.39 0.91
C THR A 75 4.25 -9.33 1.62
N LEU A 76 3.83 -8.86 2.80
CA LEU A 76 4.62 -7.95 3.63
C LEU A 76 5.95 -8.57 4.07
N GLY A 77 5.97 -9.89 4.31
CA GLY A 77 7.21 -10.62 4.60
C GLY A 77 8.22 -10.51 3.46
N ARG A 78 7.77 -10.66 2.19
CA ARG A 78 8.62 -10.50 1.01
C ARG A 78 9.13 -9.06 0.84
N LEU A 79 8.24 -8.08 0.97
CA LEU A 79 8.62 -6.67 0.91
C LEU A 79 9.60 -6.29 2.03
N ARG A 80 9.47 -6.90 3.21
CA ARG A 80 10.40 -6.73 4.33
C ARG A 80 11.76 -7.34 4.05
N GLN A 81 11.81 -8.53 3.47
CA GLN A 81 13.07 -9.17 3.04
C GLN A 81 13.79 -8.32 1.97
N ALA A 82 13.04 -7.63 1.12
CA ALA A 82 13.58 -6.68 0.14
C ALA A 82 13.98 -5.32 0.75
N GLY A 83 13.79 -5.09 2.06
CA GLY A 83 14.13 -3.83 2.72
C GLY A 83 13.16 -2.67 2.46
N ILE A 84 12.03 -2.93 1.77
CA ILE A 84 11.08 -1.90 1.33
C ILE A 84 10.13 -1.48 2.47
N VAL A 85 9.74 -2.45 3.31
CA VAL A 85 8.88 -2.21 4.47
C VAL A 85 9.51 -2.76 5.74
N ASN A 86 9.11 -2.19 6.88
CA ASN A 86 9.39 -2.74 8.19
C ASN A 86 8.15 -2.62 9.07
N TYR A 87 7.94 -3.60 9.93
CA TYR A 87 6.82 -3.59 10.86
C TYR A 87 7.20 -4.33 12.14
N LYS A 88 6.70 -3.83 13.27
CA LYS A 88 6.81 -4.47 14.58
C LYS A 88 5.45 -4.41 15.25
N ARG A 89 5.17 -5.37 16.13
CA ARG A 89 3.91 -5.38 16.89
C ARG A 89 3.83 -4.10 17.73
N GLY A 90 2.71 -3.40 17.67
CA GLY A 90 2.50 -2.14 18.39
C GLY A 90 3.16 -0.91 17.76
N HIS A 91 3.80 -1.04 16.59
CA HIS A 91 4.42 0.08 15.88
C HIS A 91 3.79 0.28 14.50
N PRO A 92 3.79 1.53 13.97
CA PRO A 92 3.40 1.80 12.60
C PRO A 92 4.24 0.99 11.59
N LEU A 93 3.66 0.72 10.43
CA LEU A 93 4.40 0.14 9.32
C LEU A 93 5.28 1.22 8.69
N THR A 94 6.60 1.00 8.67
CA THR A 94 7.54 1.85 7.95
C THR A 94 7.61 1.40 6.50
N LEU A 95 7.56 2.34 5.56
CA LEU A 95 7.59 2.12 4.13
C LEU A 95 8.58 3.07 3.46
N GLN A 96 9.29 2.57 2.45
CA GLN A 96 10.08 3.36 1.49
C GLN A 96 9.31 3.43 0.16
N PRO A 97 8.59 4.54 -0.13
CA PRO A 97 7.74 4.64 -1.31
C PRO A 97 8.51 4.55 -2.64
N ASP A 98 9.68 5.16 -2.71
CA ASP A 98 10.49 5.18 -3.93
C ASP A 98 10.98 3.76 -4.26
N ALA A 99 11.54 3.07 -3.25
CA ALA A 99 11.97 1.67 -3.38
C ALA A 99 10.82 0.72 -3.74
N LEU A 100 9.61 0.97 -3.22
CA LEU A 100 8.41 0.19 -3.58
C LEU A 100 8.00 0.45 -5.03
N THR A 101 8.10 1.68 -5.51
CA THR A 101 7.77 2.05 -6.90
C THR A 101 8.74 1.38 -7.87
N ASP A 102 10.04 1.41 -7.59
CA ASP A 102 11.06 0.73 -8.39
C ASP A 102 10.86 -0.79 -8.40
N TYR A 103 10.52 -1.36 -7.24
CA TYR A 103 10.26 -2.79 -7.09
C TYR A 103 9.09 -3.25 -7.96
N LEU A 104 7.98 -2.51 -7.95
CA LEU A 104 6.80 -2.84 -8.76
C LEU A 104 7.06 -2.67 -10.26
N THR A 105 7.81 -1.63 -10.64
CA THR A 105 8.16 -1.34 -12.04
C THR A 105 9.03 -2.45 -12.64
N ASN A 106 10.08 -2.86 -11.92
CA ASN A 106 10.98 -3.94 -12.35
C ASN A 106 10.27 -5.30 -12.47
N LYS A 107 9.21 -5.53 -11.71
CA LYS A 107 8.43 -6.78 -11.76
C LYS A 107 7.45 -6.80 -12.93
N SER A 108 6.87 -5.65 -13.27
CA SER A 108 5.99 -5.50 -14.43
C SER A 108 6.72 -5.78 -15.75
N PHE A 109 8.00 -5.40 -15.84
CA PHE A 109 8.83 -5.57 -17.04
C PHE A 109 9.40 -6.98 -17.23
N LYS A 110 9.41 -7.82 -16.18
CA LYS A 110 9.94 -9.19 -16.20
C LYS A 110 8.91 -10.26 -16.59
N ARG A 111 7.73 -9.85 -17.09
CA ARG A 111 6.65 -10.74 -17.54
C ARG A 111 6.46 -10.70 -19.04
#